data_AF-A0A0F9MH60-F1
#
_entry.id   AF-A0A0F9MH60-F1
#
_cell.length_a   1.000
_cell.length_b   1.000
_cell.length_c   1.000
_cell.angle_alpha   90.00
_cell.angle_beta   90.00
_cell.angle_gamma   90.00
#
_symmetry.space_group_name_H-M   'P 1'
#
loop_
_entity.id
_entity.type
_entity.pdbx_description
1 polymer ?
#
loop_
_entity_poly.entity_id
_entity_poly.type
_entity_poly.pdbx_seq_one_letter_code
_entity_poly.pdbx_strand_id
1 'polypeptide(L)'
;MAIKRKTTGTEIPPDLAGRWELIVDEVKKIIREKRKRIKAAIGERPYRGLPVEKAELTARWAQIRHDVEGLTEVLQTNTKFKPDGRVLAPKALIRSMIEQERGFREGGL
;
A
#
# COMPACT_ATOMS: atom_id res chain seq x y z
N MET A 1 -9.58 35.22 29.14
CA MET A 1 -9.75 33.75 29.29
C MET A 1 -8.62 33.07 28.53
N ALA A 2 -7.71 32.37 29.23
CA ALA A 2 -6.58 31.68 28.60
C ALA A 2 -6.98 30.24 28.25
N ILE A 3 -6.90 29.88 26.97
CA ILE A 3 -7.16 28.52 26.48
C ILE A 3 -5.98 27.64 26.93
N LYS A 4 -6.18 26.84 27.99
CA LYS A 4 -5.26 25.77 28.37
C LYS A 4 -5.22 24.74 27.24
N ARG A 5 -4.16 24.77 26.43
CA ARG A 5 -3.83 23.64 25.54
C ARG A 5 -3.55 22.42 26.43
N LYS A 6 -4.44 21.43 26.40
CA LYS A 6 -4.15 20.08 26.91
C LYS A 6 -3.06 19.49 26.02
N THR A 7 -1.80 19.64 26.41
CA THR A 7 -0.74 18.76 25.97
C THR A 7 -1.03 17.40 26.59
N THR A 8 -1.62 16.49 25.81
CA THR A 8 -1.58 15.06 26.11
C THR A 8 -0.10 14.68 26.13
N GLY A 9 0.48 14.62 27.33
CA GLY A 9 1.87 14.27 27.53
C GLY A 9 2.06 12.81 27.16
N THR A 10 2.56 12.56 25.95
CA THR A 10 3.14 11.26 25.63
C THR A 10 4.38 11.14 26.53
N GLU A 11 4.31 10.30 27.56
CA GLU A 11 5.43 10.06 28.47
C GLU A 11 6.65 9.65 27.64
N ILE A 12 7.72 10.45 27.71
CA ILE A 12 8.95 10.18 26.99
C ILE A 12 9.65 9.04 27.74
N PRO A 13 9.88 7.87 27.12
CA PRO A 13 10.55 6.77 27.79
C PRO A 13 11.93 7.20 28.30
N PRO A 14 12.34 6.73 29.49
CA PRO A 14 13.62 7.14 30.08
C PRO A 14 14.81 6.56 29.31
N ASP A 15 14.65 5.39 28.70
CA ASP A 15 15.69 4.66 27.98
C ASP A 15 15.79 5.06 26.50
N LEU A 16 16.98 4.88 25.92
CA LEU A 16 17.27 5.28 24.54
C LEU A 16 16.44 4.50 23.52
N ALA A 17 16.18 3.20 23.79
CA ALA A 17 15.45 2.34 22.86
C ALA A 17 13.96 2.74 22.78
N GLY A 18 13.31 2.95 23.92
CA GLY A 18 11.92 3.42 23.98
C GLY A 18 11.75 4.81 23.35
N ARG A 19 12.74 5.70 23.49
CA ARG A 19 12.72 6.99 22.78
C ARG A 19 12.79 6.82 21.27
N TRP A 20 13.62 5.91 20.78
CA TRP A 20 13.69 5.60 19.34
C TRP A 20 12.38 5.00 18.83
N GLU A 21 11.75 4.09 19.57
CA GLU A 21 10.45 3.53 19.21
C GLU A 21 9.36 4.59 19.17
N LEU A 22 9.32 5.49 20.17
CA LEU A 22 8.39 6.61 20.20
C LEU A 22 8.56 7.53 18.98
N ILE A 23 9.82 7.86 18.63
CA ILE A 23 10.14 8.67 17.46
C ILE A 23 9.67 7.98 16.18
N VAL A 24 9.96 6.68 16.04
CA VAL A 24 9.55 5.90 14.86
C VAL A 24 8.03 5.89 14.72
N ASP A 25 7.29 5.73 15.82
CA ASP A 25 5.84 5.69 15.79
C ASP A 25 5.21 7.06 15.50
N GLU A 26 5.76 8.15 16.04
CA GLU A 26 5.33 9.50 15.67
C GLU A 26 5.64 9.81 14.20
N VAL A 27 6.81 9.41 13.70
CA VAL A 27 7.15 9.55 12.27
C VAL A 27 6.17 8.76 11.40
N LYS A 28 5.81 7.53 11.76
CA LYS A 28 4.78 6.74 11.05
C LYS A 28 3.44 7.47 11.00
N LYS A 29 2.98 8.05 12.12
CA LYS A 29 1.73 8.83 12.17
C LYS A 29 1.79 10.02 11.23
N ILE A 30 2.88 10.80 11.27
CA ILE A 30 3.08 11.96 10.40
C ILE A 30 3.09 11.54 8.93
N ILE A 31 3.79 10.46 8.58
CA ILE A 31 3.83 9.93 7.21
C ILE A 31 2.43 9.52 6.74
N ARG A 32 1.66 8.83 7.60
CA ARG A 32 0.29 8.40 7.28
C ARG A 32 -0.64 9.59 7.02
N GLU A 33 -0.56 10.62 7.85
CA GLU A 33 -1.34 11.85 7.68
C GLU A 33 -0.96 12.61 6.40
N LYS A 34 0.34 12.76 6.12
CA LYS A 34 0.80 13.36 4.85
C LYS A 34 0.29 12.58 3.64
N ARG A 35 0.35 11.25 3.69
CA ARG A 35 -0.17 10.37 2.63
C ARG A 35 -1.68 10.54 2.43
N LYS A 36 -2.46 10.64 3.49
CA LYS A 36 -3.91 10.89 3.41
C LYS A 36 -4.23 12.21 2.70
N ARG A 37 -3.48 13.27 3.03
CA ARG A 37 -3.62 14.58 2.37
C ARG A 37 -3.23 14.54 0.89
N ILE A 38 -2.14 13.84 0.55
CA ILE A 38 -1.72 13.63 -0.83
C ILE A 38 -2.80 12.87 -1.63
N LYS A 39 -3.37 11.80 -1.06
CA LYS A 39 -4.48 11.04 -1.68
C LYS A 39 -5.70 11.94 -1.93
N ALA A 40 -6.08 12.76 -0.95
CA ALA A 40 -7.20 13.69 -1.10
C ALA A 40 -6.94 14.77 -2.16
N ALA A 41 -5.71 15.27 -2.27
CA ALA A 41 -5.34 16.30 -3.25
C ALA A 41 -5.25 15.79 -4.69
N ILE A 42 -4.86 14.52 -4.89
CA ILE A 42 -4.65 13.92 -6.21
C ILE A 42 -5.94 13.30 -6.80
N GLY A 43 -6.94 13.01 -5.96
CA GLY A 43 -8.18 12.35 -6.37
C GLY A 43 -7.99 10.84 -6.62
N GLU A 44 -8.79 10.26 -7.52
CA GLU A 44 -8.81 8.81 -7.80
C GLU A 44 -7.58 8.28 -8.56
N ARG A 45 -6.63 9.15 -8.92
CA ARG A 45 -5.42 8.72 -9.62
C ARG A 45 -4.54 7.87 -8.69
N PRO A 46 -4.19 6.63 -9.08
CA PRO A 46 -3.43 5.73 -8.24
C PRO A 46 -2.02 6.29 -7.99
N TYR A 47 -1.75 6.67 -6.74
CA TYR A 47 -0.43 7.09 -6.30
C TYR A 47 0.53 5.89 -6.33
N ARG A 48 1.54 5.93 -7.22
CA ARG A 48 2.60 4.91 -7.25
C ARG A 48 3.32 4.89 -5.89
N GLY A 49 3.12 3.81 -5.12
CA GLY A 49 3.75 3.61 -3.82
C GLY A 49 2.83 3.76 -2.59
N LEU A 50 1.52 4.01 -2.77
CA LEU A 50 0.56 3.85 -1.67
C LEU A 50 0.14 2.37 -1.57
N PRO A 51 0.04 1.80 -0.35
CA PRO A 51 -0.68 0.54 -0.19
C PRO A 51 -2.12 0.76 -0.67
N VAL A 52 -2.50 0.01 -1.69
CA VAL A 52 -3.87 -0.03 -2.20
C VAL A 52 -4.69 -0.87 -1.23
N GLU A 53 -5.89 -0.39 -0.89
CA GLU A 53 -6.79 -1.15 -0.01
C GLU A 53 -7.14 -2.49 -0.67
N LYS A 54 -7.29 -3.55 0.15
CA LYS A 54 -7.53 -4.91 -0.37
C LYS A 54 -8.77 -4.96 -1.29
N ALA A 55 -9.85 -4.27 -0.93
CA ALA A 55 -11.07 -4.20 -1.72
C ALA A 55 -10.85 -3.56 -3.10
N GLU A 56 -9.99 -2.54 -3.19
CA GLU A 56 -9.67 -1.86 -4.45
C GLU A 56 -8.79 -2.75 -5.34
N LEU A 57 -7.86 -3.51 -4.76
CA LEU A 57 -7.11 -4.55 -5.48
C LEU A 57 -8.02 -5.66 -6.01
N THR A 58 -8.97 -6.12 -5.20
CA THR A 58 -9.96 -7.13 -5.59
C THR A 58 -10.84 -6.64 -6.73
N ALA A 59 -11.34 -5.40 -6.66
CA ALA A 59 -12.15 -4.80 -7.72
C ALA A 59 -11.37 -4.67 -9.04
N ARG A 60 -10.11 -4.24 -8.99
CA ARG A 60 -9.24 -4.17 -10.17
C ARG A 60 -8.96 -5.55 -10.73
N TRP A 61 -8.65 -6.53 -9.88
CA TRP A 61 -8.44 -7.92 -10.30
C TRP A 61 -9.68 -8.49 -10.99
N ALA A 62 -10.88 -8.23 -10.48
CA ALA A 62 -12.13 -8.67 -11.09
C ALA A 62 -12.31 -8.16 -12.53
N GLN A 63 -11.86 -6.93 -12.81
CA GLN A 63 -11.92 -6.34 -14.15
C GLN A 63 -10.88 -6.96 -15.10
N ILE A 64 -9.63 -7.12 -14.64
CA ILE A 64 -8.54 -7.53 -15.53
C ILE A 64 -8.38 -9.04 -15.69
N ARG A 65 -8.91 -9.87 -14.78
CA ARG A 65 -8.67 -11.33 -14.79
C ARG A 65 -9.22 -12.05 -16.03
N HIS A 66 -10.18 -11.44 -16.73
CA HIS A 66 -10.76 -11.94 -17.97
C HIS A 66 -10.37 -11.10 -19.19
N ASP A 67 -9.63 -10.02 -18.99
CA ASP A 67 -9.12 -9.15 -20.04
C ASP A 67 -7.64 -9.48 -20.31
N VAL A 68 -7.40 -10.15 -21.44
CA VAL A 68 -6.06 -10.61 -21.83
C VAL A 68 -5.13 -9.43 -22.08
N GLU A 69 -5.63 -8.32 -22.61
CA GLU A 69 -4.82 -7.13 -22.90
C GLU A 69 -4.46 -6.41 -21.59
N GLY A 70 -5.44 -6.16 -20.73
CA GLY A 70 -5.22 -5.55 -19.42
C GLY A 70 -4.30 -6.37 -18.51
N LEU A 71 -4.43 -7.70 -18.52
CA LEU A 71 -3.52 -8.58 -17.78
C LEU A 71 -2.09 -8.52 -18.33
N THR A 72 -1.93 -8.44 -19.65
CA THR A 72 -0.64 -8.33 -20.32
C THR A 72 0.06 -7.01 -19.95
N GLU A 73 -0.67 -5.89 -19.97
CA GLU A 73 -0.14 -4.58 -19.60
C GLU A 73 0.34 -4.56 -18.13
N VAL A 74 -0.44 -5.14 -17.21
CA VAL A 74 -0.07 -5.25 -15.79
C VAL A 74 1.20 -6.06 -15.62
N LEU A 75 1.33 -7.19 -16.32
CA LEU A 75 2.54 -8.00 -16.26
C LEU A 75 3.74 -7.27 -16.85
N GLN A 76 3.61 -6.65 -18.02
CA GLN A 76 4.70 -5.93 -18.67
C GLN A 76 5.18 -4.73 -17.84
N THR A 77 4.26 -3.99 -17.23
CA THR A 77 4.59 -2.81 -16.40
C THR A 77 5.33 -3.19 -15.12
N ASN A 78 5.07 -4.39 -14.58
CA ASN A 78 5.64 -4.83 -13.31
C ASN A 78 6.81 -5.81 -13.46
N THR A 79 7.07 -6.32 -14.67
CA THR A 79 8.16 -7.26 -14.93
C THR A 79 9.37 -6.57 -15.52
N LYS A 80 10.56 -7.14 -15.28
CA LYS A 80 11.80 -6.71 -15.94
C LYS A 80 12.23 -7.77 -16.95
N PHE A 81 12.29 -7.38 -18.21
CA PHE A 81 12.83 -8.20 -19.28
C PHE A 81 14.35 -8.08 -19.28
N LYS A 82 15.03 -9.22 -19.27
CA LYS A 82 16.47 -9.28 -19.45
C LYS A 82 16.82 -9.53 -20.93
N PRO A 83 18.02 -9.13 -21.36
CA PRO A 83 18.50 -9.39 -22.72
C PRO A 83 18.56 -10.89 -23.10
N ASP A 84 18.63 -11.77 -22.10
CA ASP A 84 18.66 -13.23 -22.26
C ASP A 84 17.26 -13.87 -22.42
N GLY A 85 16.21 -13.06 -22.58
CA GLY A 85 14.83 -13.52 -22.71
C GLY A 85 14.18 -13.90 -21.37
N ARG A 86 14.87 -13.80 -20.23
CA ARG A 86 14.26 -14.07 -18.92
C ARG A 86 13.40 -12.90 -18.46
N VAL A 87 12.29 -13.22 -17.81
CA VAL A 87 11.36 -12.25 -17.23
C VAL A 87 11.43 -12.33 -15.71
N LEU A 88 11.75 -11.21 -15.06
CA LEU A 88 11.71 -11.10 -13.61
C LEU A 88 10.39 -10.47 -13.17
N ALA A 89 9.53 -11.27 -12.54
CA ALA A 89 8.31 -10.80 -11.90
C ALA A 89 8.50 -10.62 -10.38
N PRO A 90 7.99 -9.53 -9.79
CA PRO A 90 7.97 -9.39 -8.34
C PRO A 90 7.17 -10.51 -7.68
N LYS A 91 7.77 -11.24 -6.74
CA LYS A 91 7.10 -12.34 -6.00
C LYS A 91 5.81 -11.86 -5.30
N ALA A 92 5.80 -10.62 -4.83
CA ALA A 92 4.64 -10.00 -4.18
C ALA A 92 3.45 -9.85 -5.14
N LEU A 93 3.69 -9.50 -6.42
CA LEU A 93 2.65 -9.39 -7.44
C LEU A 93 2.01 -10.76 -7.68
N ILE A 94 2.83 -11.78 -7.93
CA ILE A 94 2.35 -13.14 -8.21
C ILE A 94 1.55 -13.70 -7.03
N ARG A 95 2.04 -13.50 -5.79
CA ARG A 95 1.30 -13.89 -4.58
C ARG A 95 -0.05 -13.20 -4.49
N SER A 96 -0.10 -11.89 -4.71
CA SER A 96 -1.35 -11.13 -4.67
C SER A 96 -2.34 -11.63 -5.72
N MET A 97 -1.90 -11.96 -6.94
CA MET A 97 -2.78 -12.50 -7.98
C MET A 97 -3.35 -13.87 -7.59
N ILE A 98 -2.51 -14.75 -7.03
CA ILE A 98 -2.95 -16.07 -6.55
C ILE A 98 -3.97 -15.93 -5.41
N GLU A 99 -3.71 -15.06 -4.44
CA GLU A 99 -4.62 -14.82 -3.31
C GLU A 99 -5.98 -14.31 -3.76
N GLN A 100 -6.00 -13.37 -4.71
CA GLN A 100 -7.24 -12.82 -5.26
C GLN A 100 -8.01 -13.88 -6.03
N GLU A 101 -7.34 -14.63 -6.93
CA GLU A 101 -7.98 -15.69 -7.70
C GLU A 101 -8.54 -16.82 -6.80
N ARG A 102 -7.82 -17.15 -5.73
CA ARG A 102 -8.31 -18.09 -4.72
C ARG A 102 -9.56 -17.57 -4.00
N GLY A 103 -9.56 -16.30 -3.58
CA GLY A 103 -10.73 -15.65 -2.96
C GLY A 103 -11.97 -15.71 -3.87
N PHE A 104 -11.81 -15.38 -5.15
CA PHE A 104 -12.90 -15.46 -6.13
C PHE A 104 -13.42 -16.89 -6.35
N ARG A 105 -12.56 -17.91 -6.30
CA ARG A 105 -12.96 -19.31 -6.46
C ARG A 105 -13.66 -19.89 -5.23
N GLU A 106 -13.26 -19.45 -4.04
CA GLU A 106 -13.84 -19.89 -2.76
C GLU A 106 -15.13 -19.12 -2.39
N GLY A 107 -15.59 -18.20 -3.24
CA GLY A 107 -16.83 -17.42 -3.04
C GLY A 107 -16.67 -16.22 -2.09
N GLY A 108 -15.43 -15.83 -1.79
CA GLY A 108 -15.12 -14.71 -0.90
C GLY A 108 -14.89 -13.40 -1.64
N LEU A 109 -15.80 -12.44 -1.43
CA LEU A 109 -15.48 -11.01 -1.45
C LEU A 109 -15.14 -10.57 -0.03
#